data_AF-A0A3M8S5S8-F1
#
_entry.id   AF-A0A3M8S5S8-F1
#
_cell.length_a   1.000
_cell.length_b   1.000
_cell.length_c   1.000
_cell.angle_alpha   90.00
_cell.angle_beta   90.00
_cell.angle_gamma   90.00
#
_symmetry.space_group_name_H-M   'P 1'
#
loop_
_entity.id
_entity.type
_entity.pdbx_description
1 polymer ?
#
loop_
_entity_poly.entity_id
_entity_poly.type
_entity_poly.pdbx_seq_one_letter_code
_entity_poly.pdbx_strand_id
1 'polypeptide(L)'
;MMNNVLSRKWLCATLSASLALAPLLANAATPTLSLSNVPLVLQVKGQPQVLFLVTNSQSMDGNLSGAIMTGSGIVAANQSSSSPANYTVPSGFTAPVTGQSSGTAPYTATVNGNYVDNSPSRLNVAKEAIQQTYAAYSNVIQFGLMDLGVSGNSVYNTWVYYMSGANGFQFGSSSTVPSGLLAVANPCYQSSSNSCGNISSYLNNKYGISGTTTQPYLYISATSDDPSINDVLYAPSNYGLPSNFITFGNVSPSTPYPPNYTLNNYNNGSVVEYYSCTSYAGCSRGGFYWNESPTNAGYVPYSPMVWYAQRGFGFYGSVTNSNGAIGGNLVIPVASTSSTQAGNFTTALAPETDVTSAEIKADAVNNNVASALQTALNYFTGDNPPASSNGCTPSGRYIVLVTDGLPTVDLNGNAWPPLGSAAAAGYGVTATFNSDGSLNTTNDQALTDTINQIQALAQQGIKTYVVGLGAGVDPSKNQAAANTLTAMAVAGGTSN
;
A
#
# COMPACT_ATOMS: atom_id res chain seq x y z
N MET A 1 -52.92 9.05 78.07
CA MET A 1 -53.03 7.57 78.17
C MET A 1 -51.71 6.98 77.76
N MET A 2 -51.09 6.24 78.69
CA MET A 2 -50.02 5.23 78.55
C MET A 2 -48.77 5.63 77.74
N ASN A 3 -47.70 6.12 78.40
CA ASN A 3 -46.65 5.35 79.10
C ASN A 3 -45.94 4.31 78.22
N ASN A 4 -44.65 4.51 77.97
CA ASN A 4 -43.66 3.70 78.70
C ASN A 4 -42.25 4.31 78.66
N VAL A 5 -41.75 4.54 79.87
CA VAL A 5 -40.37 4.87 80.23
C VAL A 5 -39.67 3.57 80.58
N LEU A 6 -38.38 3.43 80.24
CA LEU A 6 -37.40 2.69 81.05
C LEU A 6 -36.00 3.21 80.63
N SER A 7 -35.36 4.10 81.40
CA SER A 7 -34.45 3.82 82.53
C SER A 7 -33.13 3.15 82.06
N ARG A 8 -31.92 3.57 82.41
CA ARG A 8 -31.35 3.87 83.74
C ARG A 8 -29.88 4.33 83.51
N LYS A 9 -29.41 5.42 84.16
CA LYS A 9 -28.50 5.42 85.35
C LYS A 9 -27.09 4.88 85.02
N TRP A 10 -25.93 5.50 85.24
CA TRP A 10 -25.32 6.43 86.23
C TRP A 10 -23.97 6.93 85.63
N LEU A 11 -23.22 7.96 86.08
CA LEU A 11 -22.70 8.21 87.42
C LEU A 11 -21.99 9.60 87.49
N CYS A 12 -22.12 10.25 88.66
CA CYS A 12 -21.32 11.29 89.35
C CYS A 12 -19.81 11.39 88.97
N ALA A 13 -19.02 12.46 89.21
CA ALA A 13 -18.98 13.56 90.20
C ALA A 13 -17.95 14.62 89.70
N THR A 14 -18.28 15.91 89.58
CA THR A 14 -17.95 17.08 90.45
C THR A 14 -16.50 17.28 90.92
N LEU A 15 -15.88 18.40 90.50
CA LEU A 15 -15.07 19.36 91.31
C LEU A 15 -14.72 20.58 90.40
N SER A 16 -15.35 21.75 90.47
CA SER A 16 -15.29 22.83 91.48
C SER A 16 -13.91 23.49 91.65
N ALA A 17 -13.64 24.57 90.91
CA ALA A 17 -12.82 25.71 91.36
C ALA A 17 -13.15 26.97 90.52
N SER A 18 -13.68 27.97 91.21
CA SER A 18 -14.14 29.29 90.75
C SER A 18 -13.00 30.31 90.63
N LEU A 19 -13.03 31.22 89.64
CA LEU A 19 -12.58 32.63 89.78
C LEU A 19 -13.04 33.55 88.62
N ALA A 20 -13.92 34.50 88.95
CA ALA A 20 -14.07 35.91 88.53
C ALA A 20 -13.76 36.44 87.10
N LEU A 21 -14.83 37.05 86.53
CA LEU A 21 -14.96 38.35 85.80
C LEU A 21 -14.55 38.55 84.32
N ALA A 22 -15.61 38.61 83.49
CA ALA A 22 -15.95 39.66 82.49
C ALA A 22 -15.27 39.67 81.09
N PRO A 23 -15.88 40.33 80.08
CA PRO A 23 -16.34 39.70 78.84
C PRO A 23 -15.36 39.88 77.67
N LEU A 24 -15.11 38.82 76.90
CA LEU A 24 -14.32 38.90 75.67
C LEU A 24 -15.16 38.51 74.45
N LEU A 25 -15.19 39.46 73.53
CA LEU A 25 -15.73 39.40 72.19
C LEU A 25 -15.23 38.14 71.47
N ALA A 26 -16.15 37.32 70.98
CA ALA A 26 -15.84 36.17 70.15
C ALA A 26 -15.43 36.65 68.74
N ASN A 27 -14.13 36.78 68.49
CA ASN A 27 -13.59 36.75 67.13
C ASN A 27 -13.55 35.29 66.68
N ALA A 28 -14.55 34.86 65.90
CA ALA A 28 -14.47 33.62 65.16
C ALA A 28 -13.25 33.69 64.21
N ALA A 29 -12.29 32.80 64.41
CA ALA A 29 -11.16 32.65 63.50
C ALA A 29 -11.69 32.25 62.11
N THR A 30 -11.26 32.97 61.08
CA THR A 30 -11.47 32.56 59.68
C THR A 30 -10.92 31.16 59.47
N PRO A 31 -11.68 30.22 58.86
CA PRO A 31 -11.15 28.90 58.57
C PRO A 31 -9.97 29.05 57.60
N THR A 32 -8.78 28.65 58.05
CA THR A 32 -7.62 28.53 57.18
C THR A 32 -7.85 27.35 56.25
N LEU A 33 -8.26 27.61 55.01
CA LEU A 33 -8.15 26.62 53.94
C LEU A 33 -6.65 26.37 53.72
N SER A 34 -6.19 25.15 53.97
CA SER A 34 -4.86 24.73 53.50
C SER A 34 -4.91 24.61 51.98
N LEU A 35 -4.60 25.69 51.27
CA LEU A 35 -4.19 25.58 49.87
C LEU A 35 -2.92 24.74 49.85
N SER A 36 -2.98 23.60 49.17
CA SER A 36 -1.82 22.74 48.96
C SER A 36 -0.74 23.57 48.25
N ASN A 37 0.41 23.76 48.92
CA ASN A 37 1.60 24.40 48.34
C ASN A 37 2.41 23.43 47.46
N VAL A 38 1.84 22.27 47.10
CA VAL A 38 2.40 21.48 46.00
C VAL A 38 2.19 22.31 44.74
N PRO A 39 3.26 22.73 44.03
CA PRO A 39 3.07 23.42 42.77
C PRO A 39 2.21 22.52 41.88
N LEU A 40 1.05 23.03 41.45
CA LEU A 40 0.33 22.46 40.32
C LEU A 40 1.26 22.63 39.12
N VAL A 41 2.10 21.61 38.89
CA VAL A 41 2.81 21.47 37.63
C VAL A 41 1.74 21.10 36.63
N LEU A 42 1.12 22.11 36.02
CA LEU A 42 0.33 21.94 34.82
C LEU A 42 1.32 21.45 33.75
N GLN A 43 1.42 20.14 33.60
CA GLN A 43 2.20 19.55 32.52
C GLN A 43 1.43 19.82 31.23
N VAL A 44 1.64 21.00 30.64
CA VAL A 44 1.08 21.34 29.33
C VAL A 44 1.77 20.44 28.33
N LYS A 45 1.12 19.35 27.92
CA LYS A 45 1.67 18.52 26.85
C LYS A 45 1.59 19.27 25.53
N GLY A 46 2.60 19.08 24.68
CA GLY A 46 2.58 19.56 23.31
C GLY A 46 1.52 18.86 22.48
N GLN A 47 1.24 19.40 21.29
CA GLN A 47 0.37 18.73 20.31
C GLN A 47 0.88 17.31 20.02
N PRO A 48 -0.02 16.35 19.76
CA PRO A 48 0.37 15.04 19.28
C PRO A 48 1.11 15.17 17.95
N GLN A 49 2.06 14.25 17.73
CA GLN A 49 2.89 14.19 16.54
C GLN A 49 2.53 12.93 15.73
N VAL A 50 2.16 13.12 14.47
CA VAL A 50 1.78 12.04 13.56
C VAL A 50 2.71 12.07 12.35
N LEU A 51 3.34 10.93 12.06
CA LEU A 51 4.05 10.71 10.80
C LEU A 51 3.19 9.81 9.91
N PHE A 52 2.74 10.32 8.78
CA PHE A 52 2.22 9.47 7.72
C PHE A 52 3.40 8.77 7.05
N LEU A 53 3.38 7.44 7.03
CA LEU A 53 4.35 6.63 6.31
C LEU A 53 3.61 5.97 5.15
N VAL A 54 3.86 6.45 3.94
CA VAL A 54 3.26 5.91 2.71
C VAL A 54 4.22 4.88 2.15
N THR A 55 3.77 3.62 2.08
CA THR A 55 4.53 2.54 1.48
C THR A 55 3.79 2.02 0.26
N ASN A 56 4.21 2.55 -0.89
CA ASN A 56 3.63 2.23 -2.17
C ASN A 56 4.69 1.67 -3.11
N SER A 57 4.31 0.68 -3.90
CA SER A 57 5.23 0.00 -4.81
C SER A 57 4.65 -0.03 -6.21
N GLN A 58 5.53 0.07 -7.21
CA GLN A 58 5.14 0.25 -8.61
C GLN A 58 4.14 -0.83 -9.08
N SER A 59 4.36 -2.09 -8.68
CA SER A 59 3.55 -3.23 -9.11
C SER A 59 2.41 -3.55 -8.16
N MET A 60 2.13 -2.73 -7.13
CA MET A 60 0.96 -2.93 -6.26
C MET A 60 0.01 -1.74 -6.25
N ASP A 61 0.36 -0.60 -6.86
CA ASP A 61 -0.52 0.57 -7.00
C ASP A 61 -1.61 0.37 -8.08
N GLY A 62 -2.39 -0.69 -7.90
CA GLY A 62 -3.61 -0.91 -8.66
C GLY A 62 -4.71 0.06 -8.24
N ASN A 63 -5.78 0.13 -9.01
CA ASN A 63 -7.03 0.69 -8.55
C ASN A 63 -7.63 -0.18 -7.41
N LEU A 64 -8.77 0.25 -6.86
CA LEU A 64 -9.47 -0.48 -5.80
C LEU A 64 -9.91 -1.91 -6.21
N SER A 65 -9.99 -2.21 -7.50
CA SER A 65 -10.29 -3.57 -8.00
C SER A 65 -9.05 -4.46 -8.18
N GLY A 66 -7.83 -3.92 -8.17
CA GLY A 66 -6.59 -4.69 -8.37
C GLY A 66 -5.94 -4.53 -9.75
N ALA A 67 -6.48 -3.69 -10.63
CA ALA A 67 -5.86 -3.44 -11.93
C ALA A 67 -4.96 -2.20 -11.86
N ILE A 68 -3.70 -2.31 -12.29
CA ILE A 68 -2.78 -1.16 -12.42
C ILE A 68 -3.17 -0.40 -13.67
N MET A 69 -3.69 0.81 -13.51
CA MET A 69 -4.31 1.60 -14.59
C MET A 69 -3.66 2.97 -14.82
N THR A 70 -2.53 3.24 -14.17
CA THR A 70 -1.75 4.46 -14.38
C THR A 70 -1.37 4.60 -15.85
N GLY A 71 -1.61 5.77 -16.43
CA GLY A 71 -1.40 6.02 -17.85
C GLY A 71 -2.40 5.33 -18.79
N SER A 72 -3.44 4.66 -18.29
CA SER A 72 -4.48 4.10 -19.15
C SER A 72 -5.18 5.21 -19.94
N GLY A 73 -5.53 4.93 -21.20
CA GLY A 73 -6.12 5.92 -22.10
C GLY A 73 -5.15 6.60 -23.05
N ILE A 74 -3.84 6.32 -22.95
CA ILE A 74 -2.82 6.89 -23.86
C ILE A 74 -2.45 5.93 -25.01
N VAL A 75 -2.80 4.65 -24.91
CA VAL A 75 -2.36 3.62 -25.87
C VAL A 75 -3.44 3.39 -26.92
N ALA A 76 -3.37 4.12 -28.03
CA ALA A 76 -4.38 4.13 -29.10
C ALA A 76 -4.83 2.72 -29.57
N ALA A 77 -3.91 1.78 -29.73
CA ALA A 77 -4.22 0.41 -30.20
C ALA A 77 -5.04 -0.42 -29.19
N ASN A 78 -5.04 -0.02 -27.91
CA ASN A 78 -5.57 -0.78 -26.78
C ASN A 78 -6.67 -0.02 -26.01
N GLN A 79 -7.10 1.15 -26.50
CA GLN A 79 -8.08 2.04 -25.85
C GLN A 79 -9.40 1.38 -25.46
N SER A 80 -9.75 0.26 -26.09
CA SER A 80 -11.04 -0.42 -25.93
C SER A 80 -10.98 -1.70 -25.09
N SER A 81 -9.79 -2.08 -24.61
CA SER A 81 -9.55 -3.40 -24.02
C SER A 81 -8.65 -3.33 -22.78
N SER A 82 -7.34 -3.15 -22.96
CA SER A 82 -6.35 -3.13 -21.88
C SER A 82 -5.95 -1.73 -21.44
N SER A 83 -6.21 -0.68 -22.22
CA SER A 83 -5.93 0.72 -21.91
C SER A 83 -7.20 1.59 -22.01
N PRO A 84 -8.32 1.25 -21.34
CA PRO A 84 -9.54 2.04 -21.39
C PRO A 84 -9.28 3.52 -21.13
N ALA A 85 -9.87 4.39 -21.94
CA ALA A 85 -9.72 5.84 -21.78
C ALA A 85 -10.34 6.34 -20.49
N ASN A 86 -11.47 5.75 -20.08
CA ASN A 86 -12.28 6.24 -18.97
C ASN A 86 -12.67 5.13 -17.99
N TYR A 87 -12.97 5.53 -16.76
CA TYR A 87 -13.55 4.70 -15.71
C TYR A 87 -14.84 5.31 -15.18
N THR A 88 -15.65 4.47 -14.52
CA THR A 88 -16.79 4.96 -13.73
C THR A 88 -16.30 5.43 -12.36
N VAL A 89 -16.55 6.70 -12.02
CA VAL A 89 -16.10 7.31 -10.77
C VAL A 89 -16.75 6.60 -9.58
N PRO A 90 -15.97 5.97 -8.68
CA PRO A 90 -16.51 5.32 -7.48
C PRO A 90 -17.17 6.32 -6.53
N SER A 91 -18.20 5.89 -5.81
CA SER A 91 -18.81 6.71 -4.76
C SER A 91 -17.78 7.10 -3.70
N GLY A 92 -17.77 8.38 -3.31
CA GLY A 92 -16.86 8.89 -2.29
C GLY A 92 -15.45 9.22 -2.79
N PHE A 93 -15.18 9.08 -4.09
CA PHE A 93 -13.94 9.49 -4.73
C PHE A 93 -14.19 10.68 -5.66
N THR A 94 -13.26 11.64 -5.66
CA THR A 94 -13.25 12.74 -6.63
C THR A 94 -12.00 12.61 -7.49
N ALA A 95 -12.18 12.52 -8.82
CA ALA A 95 -11.08 12.42 -9.76
C ALA A 95 -10.13 13.62 -9.57
N PRO A 96 -8.84 13.40 -9.23
CA PRO A 96 -8.05 14.42 -8.57
C PRO A 96 -7.54 15.52 -9.51
N VAL A 97 -7.63 15.31 -10.82
CA VAL A 97 -7.29 16.32 -11.84
C VAL A 97 -8.55 16.98 -12.39
N THR A 98 -9.55 16.18 -12.76
CA THR A 98 -10.76 16.67 -13.42
C THR A 98 -11.85 17.17 -12.48
N GLY A 99 -11.78 16.83 -11.19
CA GLY A 99 -12.79 17.19 -10.17
C GLY A 99 -14.10 16.42 -10.30
N GLN A 100 -14.16 15.39 -11.15
CA GLN A 100 -15.36 14.61 -11.41
C GLN A 100 -15.66 13.68 -10.21
N SER A 101 -16.85 13.79 -9.62
CA SER A 101 -17.28 13.01 -8.45
C SER A 101 -18.39 11.97 -8.74
N SER A 102 -18.86 11.90 -9.98
CA SER A 102 -19.85 10.91 -10.43
C SER A 102 -19.80 10.71 -11.95
N GLY A 103 -20.41 9.63 -12.44
CA GLY A 103 -20.41 9.30 -13.86
C GLY A 103 -19.06 8.76 -14.32
N THR A 104 -18.50 9.32 -15.38
CA THR A 104 -17.30 8.81 -16.04
C THR A 104 -16.19 9.87 -16.06
N ALA A 105 -14.95 9.46 -15.79
CA ALA A 105 -13.76 10.32 -15.85
C ALA A 105 -12.62 9.60 -16.60
N PRO A 106 -11.70 10.35 -17.23
CA PRO A 106 -10.55 9.73 -17.89
C PRO A 106 -9.58 9.16 -16.85
N TYR A 107 -8.98 7.99 -17.12
CA TYR A 107 -7.91 7.45 -16.28
C TYR A 107 -6.70 8.38 -16.24
N THR A 108 -6.36 8.97 -17.39
CA THR A 108 -5.23 9.89 -17.54
C THR A 108 -5.72 11.23 -18.06
N ALA A 109 -5.33 12.32 -17.39
CA ALA A 109 -5.58 13.68 -17.85
C ALA A 109 -4.30 14.30 -18.42
N THR A 110 -4.43 15.31 -19.28
CA THR A 110 -3.29 16.09 -19.76
C THR A 110 -3.27 17.45 -19.09
N VAL A 111 -2.19 17.76 -18.36
CA VAL A 111 -1.99 19.04 -17.69
C VAL A 111 -0.65 19.61 -18.12
N ASN A 112 -0.66 20.81 -18.71
CA ASN A 112 0.55 21.49 -19.20
C ASN A 112 1.42 20.63 -20.15
N GLY A 113 0.79 19.73 -20.92
CA GLY A 113 1.48 18.83 -21.85
C GLY A 113 2.00 17.52 -21.25
N ASN A 114 1.88 17.33 -19.93
CA ASN A 114 2.24 16.09 -19.24
C ASN A 114 0.99 15.23 -19.00
N TYR A 115 1.18 13.91 -18.96
CA TYR A 115 0.14 12.98 -18.54
C TYR A 115 0.10 12.90 -17.02
N VAL A 116 -1.10 12.93 -16.46
CA VAL A 116 -1.34 12.93 -15.02
C VAL A 116 -2.37 11.86 -14.69
N ASP A 117 -2.06 11.03 -13.70
CA ASP A 117 -2.99 10.04 -13.17
C ASP A 117 -4.21 10.74 -12.57
N ASN A 118 -5.37 10.49 -13.16
CA ASN A 118 -6.66 11.01 -12.72
C ASN A 118 -7.57 9.87 -12.23
N SER A 119 -6.99 8.68 -12.00
CA SER A 119 -7.70 7.46 -11.65
C SER A 119 -7.77 7.24 -10.13
N PRO A 120 -8.64 6.33 -9.65
CA PRO A 120 -8.68 5.89 -8.26
C PRO A 120 -7.60 4.84 -7.98
N SER A 121 -6.34 5.13 -8.35
CA SER A 121 -5.17 4.38 -7.90
C SER A 121 -5.11 4.42 -6.37
N ARG A 122 -4.54 3.37 -5.75
CA ARG A 122 -4.42 3.31 -4.28
C ARG A 122 -3.65 4.51 -3.76
N LEU A 123 -2.61 4.94 -4.48
CA LEU A 123 -1.84 6.12 -4.14
C LEU A 123 -2.67 7.41 -4.20
N ASN A 124 -3.51 7.63 -5.21
CA ASN A 124 -4.37 8.82 -5.24
C ASN A 124 -5.40 8.82 -4.12
N VAL A 125 -5.99 7.67 -3.80
CA VAL A 125 -6.90 7.52 -2.66
C VAL A 125 -6.18 7.81 -1.33
N ALA A 126 -4.96 7.30 -1.16
CA ALA A 126 -4.11 7.59 0.00
C ALA A 126 -3.82 9.09 0.12
N LYS A 127 -3.36 9.71 -0.97
CA LYS A 127 -3.00 11.13 -1.03
C LYS A 127 -4.18 12.02 -0.69
N GLU A 128 -5.36 11.74 -1.25
CA GLU A 128 -6.58 12.48 -0.94
C GLU A 128 -6.93 12.37 0.55
N ALA A 129 -6.91 11.15 1.10
CA ALA A 129 -7.23 10.93 2.52
C ALA A 129 -6.23 11.64 3.47
N ILE A 130 -4.93 11.60 3.16
CA ILE A 130 -3.89 12.29 3.93
C ILE A 130 -4.09 13.80 3.84
N GLN A 131 -4.32 14.35 2.64
CA GLN A 131 -4.53 15.78 2.43
C GLN A 131 -5.77 16.29 3.19
N GLN A 132 -6.88 15.54 3.16
CA GLN A 132 -8.08 15.88 3.92
C GLN A 132 -7.84 15.82 5.44
N THR A 133 -7.11 14.79 5.90
CA THR A 133 -6.76 14.64 7.33
C THR A 133 -5.88 15.80 7.81
N TYR A 134 -4.87 16.17 7.03
CA TYR A 134 -4.01 17.32 7.31
C TYR A 134 -4.84 18.61 7.37
N ALA A 135 -5.70 18.85 6.38
CA ALA A 135 -6.56 20.05 6.35
C ALA A 135 -7.49 20.13 7.56
N ALA A 136 -8.06 19.00 8.00
CA ALA A 136 -8.99 18.95 9.12
C ALA A 136 -8.29 19.13 10.50
N TYR A 137 -7.09 18.58 10.68
CA TYR A 137 -6.50 18.42 12.02
C TYR A 137 -5.18 19.16 12.24
N SER A 138 -4.60 19.82 11.24
CA SER A 138 -3.28 20.47 11.35
C SER A 138 -3.18 21.58 12.41
N ASN A 139 -4.31 22.14 12.85
CA ASN A 139 -4.33 23.12 13.95
C ASN A 139 -4.14 22.50 15.34
N VAL A 140 -4.35 21.19 15.47
CA VAL A 140 -4.32 20.48 16.76
C VAL A 140 -3.35 19.29 16.77
N ILE A 141 -2.85 18.87 15.62
CA ILE A 141 -1.87 17.78 15.44
C ILE A 141 -0.72 18.29 14.58
N GLN A 142 0.52 17.94 14.94
CA GLN A 142 1.69 18.16 14.10
C GLN A 142 1.86 16.96 13.15
N PHE A 143 1.93 17.23 11.85
CA PHE A 143 2.01 16.19 10.83
C PHE A 143 3.34 16.22 10.09
N GLY A 144 3.87 15.04 9.79
CA GLY A 144 4.95 14.80 8.83
C GLY A 144 4.54 13.74 7.80
N LEU A 145 5.38 13.57 6.79
CA LEU A 145 5.19 12.62 5.69
C LEU A 145 6.52 11.94 5.37
N MET A 146 6.47 10.62 5.24
CA MET A 146 7.59 9.77 4.84
C MET A 146 7.12 8.82 3.73
N ASP A 147 7.98 8.57 2.76
CA ASP A 147 7.81 7.54 1.74
C ASP A 147 8.94 6.48 1.84
N LEU A 148 8.98 5.53 0.90
CA LEU A 148 10.00 4.47 0.89
C LEU A 148 11.39 4.94 0.47
N GLY A 149 11.56 6.15 -0.08
CA GLY A 149 12.82 6.62 -0.63
C GLY A 149 13.27 5.84 -1.87
N VAL A 150 13.26 6.49 -3.03
CA VAL A 150 13.62 5.85 -4.29
C VAL A 150 14.63 6.71 -5.06
N SER A 151 15.59 6.05 -5.72
CA SER A 151 16.53 6.68 -6.64
C SER A 151 16.50 6.03 -8.03
N GLY A 152 16.98 6.78 -9.03
CA GLY A 152 17.05 6.30 -10.40
C GLY A 152 15.71 6.26 -11.14
N ASN A 153 14.70 6.96 -10.63
CA ASN A 153 13.35 6.98 -11.17
C ASN A 153 13.35 7.27 -12.67
N SER A 154 12.80 6.34 -13.43
CA SER A 154 12.56 6.49 -14.86
C SER A 154 11.15 6.03 -15.20
N VAL A 155 10.62 6.56 -16.28
CA VAL A 155 9.28 6.21 -16.77
C VAL A 155 9.38 5.02 -17.71
N TYR A 156 8.53 4.03 -17.47
CA TYR A 156 8.45 2.79 -18.22
C TYR A 156 7.06 2.68 -18.83
N ASN A 157 6.97 1.94 -19.93
CA ASN A 157 5.69 1.47 -20.41
C ASN A 157 5.26 0.24 -19.60
N THR A 158 3.95 0.07 -19.43
CA THR A 158 3.38 -1.07 -18.70
C THR A 158 2.53 -1.95 -19.62
N TRP A 159 2.53 -3.26 -19.39
CA TRP A 159 1.67 -4.22 -20.08
C TRP A 159 0.94 -5.09 -19.05
N VAL A 160 -0.37 -5.24 -19.24
CA VAL A 160 -1.10 -6.36 -18.62
C VAL A 160 -0.72 -7.63 -19.33
N TYR A 161 -0.66 -8.73 -18.58
CA TYR A 161 -0.50 -10.04 -19.16
C TYR A 161 -1.71 -10.95 -18.94
N TYR A 162 -2.02 -11.73 -19.96
CA TYR A 162 -3.05 -12.75 -19.97
C TYR A 162 -2.44 -14.11 -20.24
N MET A 163 -2.65 -15.06 -19.34
CA MET A 163 -2.13 -16.42 -19.44
C MET A 163 -3.15 -17.31 -20.16
N SER A 164 -2.69 -18.06 -21.15
CA SER A 164 -3.55 -18.99 -21.89
C SER A 164 -3.98 -20.19 -21.05
N GLY A 165 -5.04 -20.88 -21.49
CA GLY A 165 -5.36 -22.21 -20.98
C GLY A 165 -4.36 -23.26 -21.49
N ALA A 166 -4.51 -24.51 -21.03
CA ALA A 166 -3.62 -25.62 -21.42
C ALA A 166 -3.52 -25.84 -22.95
N ASN A 167 -4.56 -25.47 -23.70
CA ASN A 167 -4.64 -25.61 -25.16
C ASN A 167 -4.33 -24.30 -25.92
N GLY A 168 -3.74 -23.30 -25.26
CA GLY A 168 -3.52 -21.98 -25.83
C GLY A 168 -4.73 -21.05 -25.69
N PHE A 169 -4.67 -19.90 -26.37
CA PHE A 169 -5.75 -18.91 -26.31
C PHE A 169 -6.99 -19.36 -27.07
N GLN A 170 -8.16 -19.00 -26.52
CA GLN A 170 -9.44 -19.18 -27.18
C GLN A 170 -10.16 -17.84 -27.29
N PHE A 171 -11.05 -17.72 -28.26
CA PHE A 171 -11.78 -16.50 -28.54
C PHE A 171 -13.27 -16.80 -28.66
N GLY A 172 -14.11 -15.87 -28.25
CA GLY A 172 -15.56 -16.05 -28.36
C GLY A 172 -16.36 -14.75 -28.35
N SER A 173 -17.65 -14.91 -28.64
CA SER A 173 -18.61 -13.81 -28.79
C SER A 173 -19.34 -13.46 -27.49
N SER A 174 -19.13 -14.23 -26.41
CA SER A 174 -19.81 -14.07 -25.13
C SER A 174 -18.81 -14.02 -23.97
N SER A 175 -19.17 -13.32 -22.90
CA SER A 175 -18.46 -13.36 -21.61
C SER A 175 -18.66 -14.69 -20.87
N THR A 176 -19.58 -15.55 -21.32
CA THR A 176 -19.73 -16.92 -20.82
C THR A 176 -18.63 -17.80 -21.41
N VAL A 177 -17.83 -18.40 -20.55
CA VAL A 177 -16.61 -19.13 -20.92
C VAL A 177 -16.74 -20.64 -20.75
N PRO A 178 -15.91 -21.42 -21.46
CA PRO A 178 -15.67 -22.82 -21.11
C PRO A 178 -15.21 -22.97 -19.65
N SER A 179 -15.56 -24.09 -19.02
CA SER A 179 -15.21 -24.36 -17.63
C SER A 179 -13.70 -24.22 -17.38
N GLY A 180 -13.33 -23.48 -16.33
CA GLY A 180 -11.93 -23.28 -15.91
C GLY A 180 -11.19 -22.15 -16.63
N LEU A 181 -11.90 -21.30 -17.38
CA LEU A 181 -11.34 -20.09 -18.00
C LEU A 181 -12.04 -18.84 -17.48
N LEU A 182 -11.51 -17.67 -17.86
CA LEU A 182 -12.04 -16.33 -17.62
C LEU A 182 -12.17 -15.61 -18.96
N ALA A 183 -13.19 -14.74 -19.10
CA ALA A 183 -13.33 -13.88 -20.26
C ALA A 183 -12.79 -12.48 -19.96
N VAL A 184 -11.91 -11.99 -20.82
CA VAL A 184 -11.48 -10.59 -20.84
C VAL A 184 -11.78 -9.97 -22.20
N ALA A 185 -11.85 -8.64 -22.25
CA ALA A 185 -11.96 -7.93 -23.52
C ALA A 185 -10.74 -8.26 -24.39
N ASN A 186 -10.97 -8.69 -25.62
CA ASN A 186 -9.90 -9.07 -26.53
C ASN A 186 -9.08 -7.84 -26.95
N PRO A 187 -7.76 -7.80 -26.65
CA PRO A 187 -6.91 -6.66 -27.00
C PRO A 187 -6.87 -6.32 -28.49
N CYS A 188 -7.11 -7.30 -29.35
CA CYS A 188 -7.05 -7.14 -30.80
C CYS A 188 -8.43 -7.09 -31.49
N TYR A 189 -9.53 -7.06 -30.74
CA TYR A 189 -10.86 -6.99 -31.35
C TYR A 189 -11.00 -5.76 -32.24
N GLN A 190 -11.29 -5.98 -33.53
CA GLN A 190 -11.38 -4.96 -34.58
C GLN A 190 -10.12 -4.09 -34.75
N SER A 191 -8.97 -4.51 -34.21
CA SER A 191 -7.73 -3.79 -34.35
C SER A 191 -7.08 -4.06 -35.71
N SER A 192 -6.70 -2.99 -36.41
CA SER A 192 -5.91 -3.04 -37.65
C SER A 192 -4.41 -2.83 -37.41
N SER A 193 -3.96 -2.90 -36.15
CA SER A 193 -2.55 -2.69 -35.81
C SER A 193 -1.66 -3.82 -36.31
N ASN A 194 -0.41 -3.50 -36.65
CA ASN A 194 0.57 -4.49 -37.09
C ASN A 194 0.84 -5.54 -36.01
N SER A 195 0.86 -5.14 -34.73
CA SER A 195 1.01 -6.06 -33.59
C SER A 195 -0.11 -7.11 -33.56
N CYS A 196 -1.36 -6.67 -33.69
CA CYS A 196 -2.51 -7.57 -33.77
C CYS A 196 -2.52 -8.44 -35.04
N GLY A 197 -2.14 -7.88 -36.18
CA GLY A 197 -2.00 -8.63 -37.43
C GLY A 197 -0.95 -9.75 -37.33
N ASN A 198 0.18 -9.47 -36.68
CA ASN A 198 1.24 -10.46 -36.44
C ASN A 198 0.76 -11.57 -35.50
N ILE A 199 0.10 -11.23 -34.39
CA ILE A 199 -0.45 -12.24 -33.47
C ILE A 199 -1.51 -13.09 -34.16
N SER A 200 -2.45 -12.46 -34.89
CA SER A 200 -3.51 -13.16 -35.62
C SER A 200 -2.93 -14.13 -36.65
N SER A 201 -1.96 -13.67 -37.45
CA SER A 201 -1.30 -14.51 -38.45
C SER A 201 -0.59 -15.69 -37.80
N TYR A 202 0.06 -15.45 -36.66
CA TYR A 202 0.80 -16.48 -35.95
C TYR A 202 -0.13 -17.54 -35.33
N LEU A 203 -1.15 -17.12 -34.58
CA LEU A 203 -2.14 -18.00 -33.97
C LEU A 203 -2.90 -18.82 -35.01
N ASN A 204 -3.29 -18.19 -36.13
CA ASN A 204 -4.01 -18.86 -37.20
C ASN A 204 -3.12 -19.88 -37.93
N ASN A 205 -1.95 -19.46 -38.43
CA ASN A 205 -1.13 -20.31 -39.29
C ASN A 205 -0.47 -21.46 -38.54
N LYS A 206 -0.12 -21.29 -37.26
CA LYS A 206 0.64 -22.30 -36.50
C LYS A 206 -0.20 -23.15 -35.56
N TYR A 207 -1.27 -22.58 -35.00
CA TYR A 207 -2.11 -23.27 -34.02
C TYR A 207 -3.54 -23.49 -34.51
N GLY A 208 -3.91 -23.00 -35.69
CA GLY A 208 -5.28 -23.08 -36.20
C GLY A 208 -6.27 -22.25 -35.36
N ILE A 209 -5.77 -21.33 -34.53
CA ILE A 209 -6.60 -20.50 -33.64
C ILE A 209 -7.09 -19.30 -34.44
N SER A 210 -8.41 -19.19 -34.58
CA SER A 210 -9.09 -18.06 -35.23
C SER A 210 -9.80 -17.17 -34.21
N GLY A 211 -10.15 -15.95 -34.60
CA GLY A 211 -10.95 -15.04 -33.76
C GLY A 211 -10.20 -13.86 -33.17
N THR A 212 -8.87 -13.81 -33.34
CA THR A 212 -7.99 -12.78 -32.74
C THR A 212 -8.43 -11.35 -33.02
N THR A 213 -8.97 -11.05 -34.21
CA THR A 213 -9.46 -9.71 -34.55
C THR A 213 -10.97 -9.62 -34.72
N THR A 214 -11.68 -10.74 -34.70
CA THR A 214 -13.11 -10.80 -35.03
C THR A 214 -14.01 -11.12 -33.83
N GLN A 215 -13.45 -11.62 -32.73
CA GLN A 215 -14.19 -11.96 -31.53
C GLN A 215 -13.94 -10.94 -30.42
N PRO A 216 -14.98 -10.49 -29.70
CA PRO A 216 -14.86 -9.47 -28.67
C PRO A 216 -14.20 -9.96 -27.38
N TYR A 217 -14.21 -11.27 -27.10
CA TYR A 217 -13.63 -11.84 -25.88
C TYR A 217 -12.45 -12.74 -26.16
N LEU A 218 -11.44 -12.61 -25.30
CA LEU A 218 -10.29 -13.50 -25.17
C LEU A 218 -10.52 -14.35 -23.91
N TYR A 219 -10.42 -15.67 -24.04
CA TYR A 219 -10.55 -16.61 -22.94
C TYR A 219 -9.18 -17.07 -22.44
N ILE A 220 -8.97 -16.90 -21.15
CA ILE A 220 -7.67 -17.02 -20.47
C ILE A 220 -7.80 -17.85 -19.20
N SER A 221 -6.70 -18.37 -18.68
CA SER A 221 -6.66 -19.08 -17.40
C SER A 221 -6.49 -18.12 -16.23
N ALA A 222 -5.67 -17.08 -16.40
CA ALA A 222 -5.37 -16.09 -15.37
C ALA A 222 -4.88 -14.78 -16.01
N THR A 223 -4.89 -13.69 -15.25
CA THR A 223 -4.46 -12.36 -15.69
C THR A 223 -3.74 -11.63 -14.57
N SER A 224 -2.83 -10.73 -14.96
CA SER A 224 -2.14 -9.87 -14.01
C SER A 224 -3.06 -8.88 -13.26
N ASP A 225 -4.29 -8.68 -13.73
CA ASP A 225 -5.33 -7.90 -13.03
C ASP A 225 -6.04 -8.67 -11.92
N ASP A 226 -5.79 -9.98 -11.78
CA ASP A 226 -6.38 -10.78 -10.69
C ASP A 226 -5.84 -10.26 -9.34
N PRO A 227 -6.67 -9.97 -8.33
CA PRO A 227 -6.19 -9.50 -7.02
C PRO A 227 -5.11 -10.37 -6.36
N SER A 228 -5.07 -11.67 -6.66
CA SER A 228 -4.05 -12.61 -6.17
C SER A 228 -2.70 -12.52 -6.89
N ILE A 229 -2.67 -11.88 -8.07
CA ILE A 229 -1.48 -11.62 -8.88
C ILE A 229 -1.12 -10.13 -8.81
N ASN A 230 -2.05 -9.24 -9.16
CA ASN A 230 -1.98 -7.78 -9.08
C ASN A 230 -0.61 -7.26 -9.52
N ASP A 231 -0.32 -7.37 -10.81
CA ASP A 231 1.01 -7.15 -11.38
C ASP A 231 0.93 -6.60 -12.82
N VAL A 232 2.04 -6.07 -13.34
CA VAL A 232 2.21 -5.68 -14.74
C VAL A 232 3.66 -5.84 -15.17
N LEU A 233 3.87 -6.09 -16.46
CA LEU A 233 5.20 -6.06 -17.06
C LEU A 233 5.65 -4.60 -17.24
N TYR A 234 6.85 -4.28 -16.76
CA TYR A 234 7.54 -3.02 -17.01
C TYR A 234 8.59 -3.19 -18.11
N ALA A 235 8.59 -2.28 -19.11
CA ALA A 235 9.70 -2.21 -20.06
C ALA A 235 10.05 -0.75 -20.42
N PRO A 236 11.35 -0.42 -20.56
CA PRO A 236 11.76 0.90 -21.00
C PRO A 236 11.17 1.24 -22.36
N SER A 237 10.81 2.51 -22.58
CA SER A 237 10.23 2.95 -23.86
C SER A 237 11.14 2.71 -25.07
N ASN A 238 12.46 2.71 -24.87
CA ASN A 238 13.46 2.45 -25.90
C ASN A 238 13.67 0.95 -26.23
N TYR A 239 13.06 0.01 -25.50
CA TYR A 239 13.12 -1.42 -25.84
C TYR A 239 12.34 -1.77 -27.11
N GLY A 240 11.46 -0.87 -27.59
CA GLY A 240 10.74 -1.06 -28.84
C GLY A 240 9.74 -2.23 -28.81
N LEU A 241 9.23 -2.59 -27.62
CA LEU A 241 8.21 -3.63 -27.50
C LEU A 241 6.91 -3.19 -28.19
N PRO A 242 6.22 -4.08 -28.93
CA PRO A 242 4.95 -3.75 -29.55
C PRO A 242 3.83 -3.51 -28.52
N SER A 243 2.79 -2.77 -28.94
CA SER A 243 1.59 -2.55 -28.12
C SER A 243 0.83 -3.83 -27.75
N ASN A 244 0.95 -4.88 -28.58
CA ASN A 244 0.50 -6.22 -28.27
C ASN A 244 1.54 -7.22 -28.74
N PHE A 245 1.86 -8.20 -27.91
CA PHE A 245 2.65 -9.35 -28.34
C PHE A 245 2.32 -10.58 -27.50
N ILE A 246 2.66 -11.75 -28.02
CA ILE A 246 2.57 -13.00 -27.27
C ILE A 246 3.95 -13.65 -27.15
N THR A 247 4.19 -14.30 -26.03
CA THR A 247 5.30 -15.24 -25.83
C THR A 247 4.75 -16.66 -25.83
N PHE A 248 5.49 -17.60 -26.40
CA PHE A 248 5.04 -18.98 -26.60
C PHE A 248 6.21 -19.89 -26.96
N GLY A 249 5.93 -21.18 -27.18
CA GLY A 249 6.89 -22.17 -27.65
C GLY A 249 7.36 -23.05 -26.51
N ASN A 250 8.66 -23.33 -26.44
CA ASN A 250 9.22 -24.03 -25.29
C ASN A 250 9.26 -23.07 -24.11
N VAL A 251 8.60 -23.48 -23.03
CA VAL A 251 8.60 -22.78 -21.73
C VAL A 251 9.56 -23.51 -20.81
N SER A 252 10.47 -22.78 -20.17
CA SER A 252 11.45 -23.36 -19.24
C SER A 252 11.72 -22.42 -18.07
N PRO A 253 11.62 -22.90 -16.82
CA PRO A 253 10.99 -24.18 -16.44
C PRO A 253 9.49 -24.20 -16.82
N SER A 254 8.78 -25.28 -16.54
CA SER A 254 7.32 -25.34 -16.80
C SER A 254 6.50 -24.57 -15.76
N THR A 255 7.13 -24.15 -14.67
CA THR A 255 6.57 -23.37 -13.58
C THR A 255 7.70 -22.72 -12.78
N PRO A 256 7.50 -21.49 -12.28
CA PRO A 256 8.49 -20.79 -11.48
C PRO A 256 8.58 -21.34 -10.06
N TYR A 257 7.76 -22.32 -9.67
CA TYR A 257 7.66 -22.82 -8.30
C TYR A 257 8.49 -24.11 -8.09
N PRO A 258 8.64 -24.58 -6.84
CA PRO A 258 9.34 -25.82 -6.55
C PRO A 258 8.76 -27.02 -7.34
N PRO A 259 9.61 -27.97 -7.79
CA PRO A 259 11.03 -28.10 -7.47
C PRO A 259 11.99 -27.27 -8.35
N ASN A 260 11.50 -26.49 -9.32
CA ASN A 260 12.36 -25.76 -10.27
C ASN A 260 13.09 -24.59 -9.60
N TYR A 261 12.34 -23.76 -8.86
CA TYR A 261 12.90 -22.72 -8.01
C TYR A 261 12.33 -22.83 -6.60
N THR A 262 13.23 -22.80 -5.62
CA THR A 262 12.88 -22.78 -4.20
C THR A 262 12.53 -21.35 -3.74
N LEU A 263 11.91 -21.22 -2.57
CA LEU A 263 11.74 -19.91 -1.91
C LEU A 263 13.09 -19.19 -1.77
N ASN A 264 14.18 -19.92 -1.47
CA ASN A 264 15.51 -19.33 -1.42
C ASN A 264 15.97 -18.77 -2.79
N ASN A 265 15.60 -19.41 -3.91
CA ASN A 265 15.88 -18.83 -5.23
C ASN A 265 15.10 -17.54 -5.47
N TYR A 266 13.85 -17.48 -5.04
CA TYR A 266 13.05 -16.26 -5.07
C TYR A 266 13.70 -15.16 -4.21
N ASN A 267 14.07 -15.48 -2.96
CA ASN A 267 14.70 -14.55 -2.03
C ASN A 267 15.99 -13.92 -2.61
N ASN A 268 16.75 -14.69 -3.38
CA ASN A 268 17.99 -14.26 -4.05
C ASN A 268 17.76 -13.69 -5.47
N GLY A 269 16.52 -13.41 -5.89
CA GLY A 269 16.23 -12.82 -7.21
C GLY A 269 16.65 -13.70 -8.39
N SER A 270 16.68 -15.01 -8.22
CA SER A 270 17.20 -15.97 -9.22
C SER A 270 16.11 -16.69 -10.02
N VAL A 271 14.85 -16.36 -9.79
CA VAL A 271 13.70 -16.93 -10.49
C VAL A 271 13.58 -16.28 -11.86
N VAL A 272 13.49 -17.11 -12.89
CA VAL A 272 13.29 -16.64 -14.26
C VAL A 272 12.55 -17.67 -15.10
N GLU A 273 11.53 -17.24 -15.81
CA GLU A 273 10.78 -18.05 -16.76
C GLU A 273 11.17 -17.66 -18.19
N TYR A 274 11.43 -18.64 -19.04
CA TYR A 274 11.86 -18.41 -20.40
C TYR A 274 10.85 -18.91 -21.43
N TYR A 275 10.71 -18.14 -22.52
CA TYR A 275 9.96 -18.55 -23.72
C TYR A 275 10.87 -18.53 -24.94
N SER A 276 10.81 -19.58 -25.76
CA SER A 276 11.65 -19.71 -26.96
C SER A 276 11.26 -18.77 -28.11
N CYS A 277 10.09 -18.14 -28.03
CA CYS A 277 9.56 -17.36 -29.13
C CYS A 277 8.71 -16.17 -28.69
N THR A 278 8.63 -15.17 -29.57
CA THR A 278 7.67 -14.06 -29.48
C THR A 278 6.99 -13.82 -30.84
N SER A 279 5.81 -13.17 -30.84
CA SER A 279 5.08 -12.88 -32.09
C SER A 279 5.73 -11.81 -32.96
N TYR A 280 6.67 -11.03 -32.44
CA TYR A 280 7.32 -9.93 -33.17
C TYR A 280 8.76 -10.28 -33.61
N ALA A 281 9.46 -11.16 -32.89
CA ALA A 281 10.83 -11.57 -33.22
C ALA A 281 10.96 -13.01 -33.74
N GLY A 282 9.89 -13.81 -33.67
CA GLY A 282 9.90 -15.21 -34.11
C GLY A 282 10.45 -16.17 -33.05
N CYS A 283 10.95 -17.32 -33.48
CA CYS A 283 11.45 -18.41 -32.62
C CYS A 283 12.95 -18.59 -32.72
N SER A 284 13.63 -18.77 -31.59
CA SER A 284 15.09 -18.90 -31.58
C SER A 284 15.48 -20.26 -32.13
N ARG A 285 16.56 -20.30 -32.93
CA ARG A 285 17.10 -21.53 -33.53
C ARG A 285 17.93 -22.38 -32.55
N GLY A 286 17.99 -22.00 -31.27
CA GLY A 286 18.74 -22.77 -30.25
C GLY A 286 18.79 -22.16 -28.84
N GLY A 287 17.88 -21.25 -28.48
CA GLY A 287 17.87 -20.59 -27.15
C GLY A 287 16.50 -19.99 -26.78
N PHE A 288 16.47 -19.10 -25.80
CA PHE A 288 15.27 -18.37 -25.36
C PHE A 288 15.30 -16.92 -25.87
N TYR A 289 14.15 -16.42 -26.35
CA TYR A 289 14.01 -15.04 -26.84
C TYR A 289 13.46 -14.09 -25.78
N TRP A 290 12.70 -14.63 -24.84
CA TRP A 290 12.02 -13.85 -23.82
C TRP A 290 12.29 -14.49 -22.47
N ASN A 291 12.49 -13.65 -21.47
CA ASN A 291 12.62 -14.06 -20.09
C ASN A 291 11.90 -13.07 -19.19
N GLU A 292 11.33 -13.58 -18.10
CA GLU A 292 10.69 -12.77 -17.07
C GLU A 292 11.13 -13.22 -15.69
N SER A 293 11.29 -12.24 -14.81
CA SER A 293 11.60 -12.43 -13.39
C SER A 293 10.50 -11.80 -12.54
N PRO A 294 10.36 -12.18 -11.26
CA PRO A 294 9.35 -11.59 -10.40
C PRO A 294 9.46 -10.07 -10.36
N THR A 295 8.31 -9.39 -10.44
CA THR A 295 8.20 -8.02 -9.93
C THR A 295 8.02 -8.08 -8.41
N ASN A 296 7.79 -6.94 -7.75
CA ASN A 296 7.45 -6.94 -6.33
C ASN A 296 6.08 -7.51 -5.99
N ALA A 297 5.17 -7.62 -6.95
CA ALA A 297 3.96 -8.42 -6.75
C ALA A 297 4.30 -9.92 -6.62
N GLY A 298 5.52 -10.30 -7.03
CA GLY A 298 6.14 -11.59 -6.82
C GLY A 298 5.76 -12.66 -7.84
N TYR A 299 4.88 -12.32 -8.78
CA TYR A 299 4.42 -13.26 -9.78
C TYR A 299 5.33 -13.28 -11.01
N VAL A 300 5.45 -14.45 -11.65
CA VAL A 300 6.09 -14.62 -12.95
C VAL A 300 5.09 -15.35 -13.82
N PRO A 301 4.64 -14.82 -14.96
CA PRO A 301 3.64 -15.49 -15.77
C PRO A 301 4.19 -16.73 -16.48
N TYR A 302 3.51 -17.85 -16.22
CA TYR A 302 3.84 -19.16 -16.78
C TYR A 302 2.56 -19.81 -17.33
N SER A 303 2.54 -20.07 -18.63
CA SER A 303 1.49 -20.83 -19.32
C SER A 303 1.98 -21.20 -20.73
N PRO A 304 1.25 -22.02 -21.52
CA PRO A 304 1.67 -22.33 -22.89
C PRO A 304 1.90 -21.10 -23.78
N MET A 305 1.14 -20.03 -23.54
CA MET A 305 1.25 -18.73 -24.20
C MET A 305 0.86 -17.60 -23.25
N VAL A 306 1.65 -16.53 -23.21
CA VAL A 306 1.31 -15.32 -22.45
C VAL A 306 1.13 -14.16 -23.43
N TRP A 307 0.05 -13.40 -23.26
CA TRP A 307 -0.26 -12.23 -24.07
C TRP A 307 -0.02 -10.97 -23.28
N TYR A 308 0.83 -10.10 -23.79
CA TYR A 308 1.11 -8.78 -23.22
C TYR A 308 0.39 -7.72 -24.04
N ALA A 309 -0.47 -6.94 -23.38
CA ALA A 309 -1.18 -5.83 -23.98
C ALA A 309 -0.80 -4.53 -23.26
N GLN A 310 -0.22 -3.59 -23.99
CA GLN A 310 0.27 -2.33 -23.43
C GLN A 310 -0.90 -1.56 -22.81
N ARG A 311 -0.67 -1.01 -21.64
CA ARG A 311 -1.70 -0.36 -20.84
C ARG A 311 -1.44 1.12 -20.64
N GLY A 312 -0.24 1.49 -20.22
CA GLY A 312 0.06 2.88 -19.91
C GLY A 312 1.52 3.06 -19.56
N PHE A 313 1.77 3.84 -18.51
CA PHE A 313 3.10 4.08 -17.98
C PHE A 313 3.14 3.76 -16.49
N GLY A 314 4.35 3.64 -15.96
CA GLY A 314 4.63 3.57 -14.53
C GLY A 314 6.05 4.00 -14.25
N PHE A 315 6.36 4.29 -12.99
CA PHE A 315 7.72 4.58 -12.57
C PHE A 315 8.43 3.31 -12.12
N TYR A 316 9.73 3.30 -12.34
CA TYR A 316 10.61 2.27 -11.83
C TYR A 316 11.85 2.91 -11.23
N GLY A 317 12.11 2.60 -9.98
CA GLY A 317 13.27 3.08 -9.25
C GLY A 317 13.70 2.14 -8.14
N SER A 318 15.00 2.15 -7.86
CA SER A 318 15.58 1.34 -6.81
C SER A 318 15.29 1.95 -5.45
N VAL A 319 14.80 1.13 -4.53
CA VAL A 319 14.57 1.54 -3.15
C VAL A 319 15.89 1.87 -2.48
N THR A 320 16.13 3.16 -2.25
CA THR A 320 17.30 3.70 -1.58
C THR A 320 16.92 5.01 -0.92
N ASN A 321 17.28 5.21 0.33
CA ASN A 321 17.23 6.50 0.99
C ASN A 321 18.28 7.47 0.40
N SER A 322 18.25 8.73 0.83
CA SER A 322 19.13 9.81 0.39
C SER A 322 20.64 9.55 0.55
N ASN A 323 21.02 8.52 1.31
CA ASN A 323 22.41 8.11 1.53
C ASN A 323 22.80 6.83 0.76
N GLY A 324 21.93 6.32 -0.11
CA GLY A 324 22.15 5.10 -0.88
C GLY A 324 21.92 3.79 -0.10
N ALA A 325 21.33 3.85 1.10
CA ALA A 325 20.99 2.68 1.92
C ALA A 325 19.49 2.36 1.82
N ILE A 326 19.08 1.11 2.04
CA ILE A 326 17.65 0.75 2.06
C ILE A 326 17.00 1.37 3.31
N GLY A 327 15.99 2.23 3.14
CA GLY A 327 15.30 2.90 4.24
C GLY A 327 14.32 3.95 3.74
N GLY A 328 13.45 4.46 4.61
CA GLY A 328 12.46 5.47 4.25
C GLY A 328 13.09 6.84 3.95
N ASN A 329 12.32 7.71 3.31
CA ASN A 329 12.73 9.09 3.05
C ASN A 329 11.71 10.06 3.66
N LEU A 330 12.21 10.94 4.54
CA LEU A 330 11.39 11.94 5.22
C LEU A 330 11.11 13.09 4.24
N VAL A 331 9.95 13.04 3.60
CA VAL A 331 9.48 14.04 2.63
C VAL A 331 9.14 15.36 3.33
N ILE A 332 8.41 15.28 4.44
CA ILE A 332 7.97 16.44 5.23
C ILE A 332 8.24 16.15 6.71
N PRO A 333 9.12 16.91 7.38
CA PRO A 333 9.33 16.79 8.81
C PRO A 333 8.04 17.07 9.60
N VAL A 334 7.85 16.33 10.70
CA VAL A 334 6.79 16.62 11.66
C VAL A 334 7.01 18.00 12.25
N ALA A 335 6.07 18.90 12.00
CA ALA A 335 6.13 20.27 12.49
C ALA A 335 4.72 20.88 12.63
N SER A 336 4.68 22.05 13.27
CA SER A 336 3.45 22.83 13.41
C SER A 336 2.93 23.31 12.06
N THR A 337 1.61 23.46 11.94
CA THR A 337 1.01 23.98 10.71
C THR A 337 1.56 25.38 10.36
N SER A 338 1.87 25.55 9.07
CA SER A 338 2.31 26.80 8.46
C SER A 338 1.95 26.78 6.99
N SER A 339 1.97 27.94 6.32
CA SER A 339 1.74 28.02 4.87
C SER A 339 2.76 27.18 4.09
N THR A 340 4.02 27.13 4.56
CA THR A 340 5.06 26.29 3.97
C THR A 340 4.75 24.80 4.16
N GLN A 341 4.35 24.39 5.37
CA GLN A 341 3.95 23.00 5.66
C GLN A 341 2.79 22.58 4.74
N ALA A 342 1.76 23.42 4.62
CA ALA A 342 0.60 23.15 3.80
C ALA A 342 0.95 23.09 2.30
N GLY A 343 1.84 23.97 1.84
CA GLY A 343 2.38 23.94 0.46
C GLY A 343 3.18 22.68 0.16
N ASN A 344 4.00 22.22 1.11
CA ASN A 344 4.75 20.96 0.98
C ASN A 344 3.81 19.75 0.88
N PHE A 345 2.77 19.67 1.74
CA PHE A 345 1.77 18.60 1.65
C PHE A 345 1.02 18.63 0.31
N THR A 346 0.58 19.81 -0.12
CA THR A 346 -0.10 19.99 -1.42
C THR A 346 0.77 19.53 -2.59
N THR A 347 2.08 19.79 -2.54
CA THR A 347 3.03 19.40 -3.58
C THR A 347 3.31 17.89 -3.54
N ALA A 348 3.61 17.34 -2.37
CA ALA A 348 3.94 15.92 -2.21
C ALA A 348 2.74 15.00 -2.51
N LEU A 349 1.52 15.46 -2.22
CA LEU A 349 0.28 14.70 -2.40
C LEU A 349 -0.46 15.03 -3.70
N ALA A 350 0.17 15.77 -4.62
CA ALA A 350 -0.40 15.97 -5.94
C ALA A 350 -0.50 14.63 -6.73
N PRO A 351 -1.41 14.52 -7.70
CA PRO A 351 -1.52 13.31 -8.52
C PRO A 351 -0.25 13.04 -9.32
N GLU A 352 0.04 11.76 -9.55
CA GLU A 352 1.28 11.36 -10.23
C GLU A 352 1.32 11.83 -11.69
N THR A 353 2.42 12.48 -12.06
CA THR A 353 2.70 12.89 -13.44
C THR A 353 3.66 11.91 -14.13
N ASP A 354 3.68 11.88 -15.46
CA ASP A 354 4.60 11.09 -16.29
C ASP A 354 6.01 11.70 -16.43
N VAL A 355 6.39 12.61 -15.53
CA VAL A 355 7.71 13.26 -15.50
C VAL A 355 8.30 13.19 -14.10
N THR A 356 9.61 13.37 -13.98
CA THR A 356 10.25 13.49 -12.65
C THR A 356 9.89 14.84 -12.04
N SER A 357 9.20 14.80 -10.91
CA SER A 357 8.61 15.94 -10.22
C SER A 357 8.52 15.66 -8.71
N ALA A 358 8.00 16.61 -7.95
CA ALA A 358 8.10 16.60 -6.49
C ALA A 358 6.98 15.83 -5.76
N GLU A 359 5.92 15.41 -6.46
CA GLU A 359 4.91 14.54 -5.86
C GLU A 359 5.47 13.13 -5.60
N ILE A 360 4.95 12.47 -4.57
CA ILE A 360 5.25 11.07 -4.28
C ILE A 360 4.74 10.20 -5.45
N LYS A 361 5.53 9.21 -5.87
CA LYS A 361 5.20 8.33 -7.00
C LYS A 361 5.12 6.88 -6.57
N ALA A 362 4.42 6.04 -7.31
CA ALA A 362 4.47 4.58 -7.22
C ALA A 362 5.66 4.05 -8.01
N ASP A 363 6.85 4.29 -7.46
CA ASP A 363 8.14 4.10 -8.13
C ASP A 363 9.02 3.01 -7.50
N ALA A 364 8.72 2.62 -6.26
CA ALA A 364 9.50 1.62 -5.54
C ALA A 364 9.35 0.23 -6.19
N VAL A 365 10.48 -0.33 -6.63
CA VAL A 365 10.51 -1.69 -7.18
C VAL A 365 10.12 -2.72 -6.14
N ASN A 366 10.34 -2.50 -4.84
CA ASN A 366 9.88 -3.37 -3.76
C ASN A 366 9.35 -2.58 -2.55
N ASN A 367 8.58 -3.24 -1.68
CA ASN A 367 7.99 -2.66 -0.47
C ASN A 367 8.81 -3.02 0.79
N ASN A 368 9.81 -2.18 1.13
CA ASN A 368 10.72 -2.33 2.27
C ASN A 368 10.16 -1.72 3.58
N VAL A 369 8.93 -2.09 3.95
CA VAL A 369 8.21 -1.54 5.12
C VAL A 369 9.07 -1.57 6.39
N ALA A 370 9.78 -2.66 6.67
CA ALA A 370 10.63 -2.79 7.85
C ALA A 370 11.72 -1.70 7.93
N SER A 371 12.46 -1.47 6.84
CA SER A 371 13.51 -0.45 6.81
C SER A 371 12.95 0.98 6.88
N ALA A 372 11.76 1.21 6.31
CA ALA A 372 11.07 2.49 6.44
C ALA A 372 10.63 2.76 7.89
N LEU A 373 10.11 1.75 8.59
CA LEU A 373 9.78 1.83 10.01
C LEU A 373 11.02 2.02 10.89
N GLN A 374 12.14 1.39 10.56
CA GLN A 374 13.43 1.63 11.24
C GLN A 374 13.87 3.09 11.08
N THR A 375 13.63 3.68 9.90
CA THR A 375 13.91 5.11 9.66
C THR A 375 12.99 6.00 10.48
N ALA A 376 11.70 5.68 10.56
CA ALA A 376 10.74 6.39 11.40
C ALA A 376 11.09 6.31 12.91
N LEU A 377 11.54 5.14 13.37
CA LEU A 377 12.04 4.95 14.74
C LEU A 377 13.21 5.89 15.01
N ASN A 378 14.25 5.84 14.17
CA ASN A 378 15.42 6.71 14.27
C ASN A 378 15.05 8.20 14.22
N TYR A 379 14.06 8.58 13.41
CA TYR A 379 13.58 9.95 13.35
C TYR A 379 12.96 10.42 14.67
N PHE A 380 12.19 9.57 15.35
CA PHE A 380 11.57 9.92 16.63
C PHE A 380 12.48 9.74 17.84
N THR A 381 13.50 8.88 17.79
CA THR A 381 14.32 8.52 18.96
C THR A 381 15.80 8.87 18.82
N GLY A 382 16.25 9.31 17.65
CA GLY A 382 17.62 9.72 17.40
C GLY A 382 17.99 11.05 18.08
N ASP A 383 19.17 11.57 17.74
CA ASP A 383 19.78 12.72 18.44
C ASP A 383 18.97 14.03 18.34
N ASN A 384 18.16 14.18 17.29
CA ASN A 384 17.37 15.37 17.02
C ASN A 384 15.91 15.01 16.72
N PRO A 385 15.15 14.52 17.72
CA PRO A 385 13.77 14.15 17.50
C PRO A 385 12.93 15.41 17.25
N PRO A 386 11.80 15.31 16.51
CA PRO A 386 10.99 16.47 16.18
C PRO A 386 10.54 17.23 17.43
N ALA A 387 10.91 18.50 17.49
CA ALA A 387 10.52 19.40 18.57
C ALA A 387 9.00 19.60 18.57
N SER A 388 8.42 19.76 19.75
CA SER A 388 7.01 20.15 19.86
C SER A 388 6.81 21.62 19.53
N SER A 389 5.57 21.98 19.20
CA SER A 389 5.17 23.35 18.85
C SER A 389 5.39 24.37 19.97
N ASN A 390 5.51 23.93 21.21
CA ASN A 390 5.55 24.77 22.41
C ASN A 390 6.74 24.48 23.33
N GLY A 391 7.71 23.68 22.90
CA GLY A 391 8.87 23.27 23.70
C GLY A 391 8.56 22.26 24.82
N CYS A 392 7.30 21.82 24.97
CA CYS A 392 6.90 20.79 25.92
C CYS A 392 7.01 19.38 25.32
N THR A 393 6.98 18.31 26.11
CA THR A 393 6.92 16.95 25.55
C THR A 393 5.60 16.76 24.77
N PRO A 394 5.62 16.21 23.54
CA PRO A 394 4.41 15.89 22.80
C PRO A 394 3.45 15.01 23.61
N SER A 395 2.14 15.20 23.43
CA SER A 395 1.13 14.39 24.12
C SER A 395 1.11 12.92 23.68
N GLY A 396 1.64 12.63 22.50
CA GLY A 396 1.91 11.29 21.98
C GLY A 396 2.59 11.36 20.62
N ARG A 397 3.19 10.25 20.21
CA ARG A 397 3.77 10.06 18.88
C ARG A 397 3.11 8.88 18.20
N TYR A 398 2.83 9.04 16.92
CA TYR A 398 2.05 8.09 16.16
C TYR A 398 2.63 7.96 14.75
N ILE A 399 2.57 6.74 14.23
CA ILE A 399 2.75 6.44 12.82
C ILE A 399 1.40 6.02 12.28
N VAL A 400 1.03 6.58 11.13
CA VAL A 400 -0.07 6.07 10.31
C VAL A 400 0.58 5.49 9.07
N LEU A 401 0.73 4.17 9.07
CA LEU A 401 1.26 3.42 7.95
C LEU A 401 0.14 3.25 6.92
N VAL A 402 0.27 3.91 5.78
CA VAL A 402 -0.65 3.81 4.65
C VAL A 402 0.05 2.96 3.59
N THR A 403 -0.48 1.78 3.31
CA THR A 403 0.18 0.82 2.41
C THR A 403 -0.75 0.28 1.35
N ASP A 404 -0.21 0.17 0.13
CA ASP A 404 -0.89 -0.44 -1.03
C ASP A 404 -0.65 -1.96 -1.13
N GLY A 405 0.14 -2.53 -0.22
CA GLY A 405 0.46 -3.95 -0.22
C GLY A 405 1.19 -4.41 1.03
N LEU A 406 1.84 -5.56 0.94
CA LEU A 406 2.50 -6.22 2.07
C LEU A 406 4.01 -5.98 2.04
N PRO A 407 4.73 -6.22 3.15
CA PRO A 407 6.19 -6.24 3.14
C PRO A 407 6.71 -7.28 2.14
N THR A 408 7.66 -6.88 1.29
CA THR A 408 8.26 -7.77 0.27
C THR A 408 9.79 -7.77 0.30
N VAL A 409 10.39 -7.10 1.28
CA VAL A 409 11.85 -7.08 1.47
C VAL A 409 12.15 -7.20 2.96
N ASP A 410 13.04 -8.12 3.31
CA ASP A 410 13.56 -8.25 4.68
C ASP A 410 14.70 -7.25 4.94
N LEU A 411 15.13 -7.13 6.19
CA LEU A 411 16.21 -6.19 6.57
C LEU A 411 17.59 -6.58 6.00
N ASN A 412 17.73 -7.79 5.44
CA ASN A 412 18.94 -8.22 4.74
C ASN A 412 18.88 -7.93 3.23
N GLY A 413 17.76 -7.39 2.72
CA GLY A 413 17.57 -7.06 1.32
C GLY A 413 17.07 -8.22 0.45
N ASN A 414 16.66 -9.34 1.03
CA ASN A 414 16.09 -10.44 0.25
C ASN A 414 14.62 -10.16 -0.09
N ALA A 415 14.20 -10.57 -1.29
CA ALA A 415 12.83 -10.40 -1.75
C ALA A 415 11.90 -11.47 -1.16
N TRP A 416 10.67 -11.13 -0.82
CA TRP A 416 9.65 -12.04 -0.30
C TRP A 416 8.35 -11.89 -1.09
N PRO A 417 7.69 -12.99 -1.49
CA PRO A 417 6.42 -12.89 -2.20
C PRO A 417 5.34 -12.39 -1.23
N PRO A 418 4.47 -11.44 -1.63
CA PRO A 418 3.45 -10.90 -0.74
C PRO A 418 2.55 -12.00 -0.16
N LEU A 419 2.37 -12.07 1.17
CA LEU A 419 1.53 -13.10 1.79
C LEU A 419 0.11 -13.12 1.21
N GLY A 420 -0.40 -14.32 0.88
CA GLY A 420 -1.72 -14.50 0.28
C GLY A 420 -1.79 -14.26 -1.22
N SER A 421 -0.69 -13.83 -1.86
CA SER A 421 -0.58 -13.85 -3.32
C SER A 421 -0.44 -15.27 -3.88
N ALA A 422 -0.70 -15.42 -5.18
CA ALA A 422 -0.44 -16.65 -5.92
C ALA A 422 1.04 -17.06 -5.82
N ALA A 423 1.96 -16.09 -5.80
CA ALA A 423 3.38 -16.35 -5.63
C ALA A 423 3.71 -16.91 -4.23
N ALA A 424 3.17 -16.32 -3.17
CA ALA A 424 3.37 -16.81 -1.81
C ALA A 424 2.85 -18.25 -1.66
N ALA A 425 1.68 -18.56 -2.21
CA ALA A 425 1.16 -19.92 -2.24
C ALA A 425 2.10 -20.89 -2.98
N GLY A 426 2.62 -20.49 -4.16
CA GLY A 426 3.52 -21.31 -4.97
C GLY A 426 4.86 -21.62 -4.30
N TYR A 427 5.41 -20.68 -3.53
CA TYR A 427 6.66 -20.88 -2.77
C TYR A 427 6.46 -21.40 -1.34
N GLY A 428 5.21 -21.63 -0.91
CA GLY A 428 4.91 -22.13 0.43
C GLY A 428 5.15 -21.09 1.54
N VAL A 429 5.01 -19.80 1.25
CA VAL A 429 5.06 -18.72 2.25
C VAL A 429 3.72 -18.65 2.98
N THR A 430 3.77 -18.73 4.31
CA THR A 430 2.59 -18.87 5.17
C THR A 430 2.74 -18.08 6.46
N ALA A 431 1.61 -17.68 7.04
CA ALA A 431 1.55 -17.15 8.39
C ALA A 431 0.28 -17.65 9.08
N THR A 432 0.34 -17.75 10.41
CA THR A 432 -0.80 -18.02 11.27
C THR A 432 -0.97 -16.89 12.28
N PHE A 433 -2.20 -16.68 12.71
CA PHE A 433 -2.58 -15.55 13.56
C PHE A 433 -3.33 -16.05 14.79
N ASN A 434 -3.11 -15.40 15.92
CA ASN A 434 -3.84 -15.63 17.15
C ASN A 434 -5.26 -15.05 17.07
N SER A 435 -6.12 -15.43 18.02
CA SER A 435 -7.50 -14.92 18.09
C SER A 435 -7.60 -13.42 18.32
N ASP A 436 -6.56 -12.80 18.88
CA ASP A 436 -6.46 -11.35 19.09
C ASP A 436 -5.91 -10.61 17.86
N GLY A 437 -5.65 -11.32 16.76
CA GLY A 437 -5.10 -10.77 15.52
C GLY A 437 -3.58 -10.67 15.48
N SER A 438 -2.86 -10.94 16.58
CA SER A 438 -1.40 -10.93 16.59
C SER A 438 -0.81 -12.07 15.75
N LEU A 439 0.40 -11.85 15.22
CA LEU A 439 1.16 -12.88 14.51
C LEU A 439 1.53 -14.03 15.47
N ASN A 440 1.28 -15.27 15.08
CA ASN A 440 1.67 -16.47 15.83
C ASN A 440 2.96 -17.07 15.26
N THR A 441 2.88 -17.64 14.05
CA THR A 441 4.04 -18.21 13.35
C THR A 441 4.03 -17.80 11.89
N THR A 442 5.21 -17.64 11.31
CA THR A 442 5.38 -17.42 9.87
C THR A 442 6.76 -17.90 9.43
N ASN A 443 6.90 -18.24 8.15
CA ASN A 443 8.20 -18.40 7.51
C ASN A 443 8.60 -17.18 6.65
N ASP A 444 7.84 -16.09 6.69
CA ASP A 444 8.11 -14.83 6.00
C ASP A 444 9.00 -13.92 6.85
N GLN A 445 10.25 -13.73 6.43
CA GLN A 445 11.19 -12.86 7.16
C GLN A 445 10.85 -11.37 6.98
N ALA A 446 10.32 -10.94 5.83
CA ALA A 446 9.92 -9.55 5.62
C ALA A 446 8.76 -9.16 6.55
N LEU A 447 7.80 -10.06 6.76
CA LEU A 447 6.75 -9.90 7.75
C LEU A 447 7.32 -9.89 9.18
N THR A 448 8.18 -10.85 9.52
CA THR A 448 8.81 -10.94 10.84
C THR A 448 9.55 -9.65 11.20
N ASP A 449 10.36 -9.13 10.28
CA ASP A 449 11.11 -7.89 10.46
C ASP A 449 10.19 -6.69 10.62
N THR A 450 9.12 -6.61 9.82
CA THR A 450 8.13 -5.55 9.91
C THR A 450 7.47 -5.53 11.29
N ILE A 451 7.00 -6.68 11.78
CA ILE A 451 6.40 -6.80 13.13
C ILE A 451 7.40 -6.36 14.21
N ASN A 452 8.65 -6.81 14.11
CA ASN A 452 9.70 -6.44 15.08
C ASN A 452 9.95 -4.92 15.11
N GLN A 453 9.98 -4.25 13.95
CA GLN A 453 10.17 -2.80 13.90
C GLN A 453 8.95 -2.04 14.45
N ILE A 454 7.73 -2.52 14.21
CA ILE A 454 6.52 -1.95 14.81
C ILE A 454 6.55 -2.12 16.33
N GLN A 455 6.95 -3.28 16.84
CA GLN A 455 7.09 -3.52 18.28
C GLN A 455 8.17 -2.63 18.89
N ALA A 456 9.29 -2.40 18.19
CA ALA A 456 10.34 -1.48 18.64
C ALA A 456 9.81 -0.04 18.78
N LEU A 457 8.98 0.43 17.84
CA LEU A 457 8.26 1.70 17.95
C LEU A 457 7.33 1.74 19.17
N ALA A 458 6.54 0.68 19.37
CA ALA A 458 5.62 0.58 20.51
C ALA A 458 6.36 0.59 21.86
N GLN A 459 7.53 -0.04 21.96
CA GLN A 459 8.39 0.00 23.16
C GLN A 459 8.90 1.42 23.49
N GLN A 460 9.00 2.29 22.49
CA GLN A 460 9.34 3.71 22.64
C GLN A 460 8.10 4.60 22.85
N GLY A 461 6.92 4.00 23.02
CA GLY A 461 5.65 4.71 23.20
C GLY A 461 5.10 5.33 21.90
N ILE A 462 5.60 4.92 20.74
CA ILE A 462 5.13 5.36 19.42
C ILE A 462 4.12 4.34 18.92
N LYS A 463 2.84 4.72 18.82
CA LYS A 463 1.80 3.80 18.34
C LYS A 463 1.74 3.78 16.82
N THR A 464 1.46 2.62 16.24
CA THR A 464 1.34 2.46 14.78
C THR A 464 -0.07 2.05 14.41
N TYR A 465 -0.74 2.86 13.60
CA TYR A 465 -2.01 2.52 12.92
C TYR A 465 -1.71 2.08 11.50
N VAL A 466 -2.48 1.12 10.98
CA VAL A 466 -2.25 0.55 9.66
C VAL A 466 -3.48 0.75 8.79
N VAL A 467 -3.30 1.31 7.60
CA VAL A 467 -4.34 1.52 6.60
C VAL A 467 -3.92 0.79 5.33
N GLY A 468 -4.57 -0.34 5.06
CA GLY A 468 -4.41 -1.10 3.82
C GLY A 468 -5.37 -0.60 2.74
N LEU A 469 -4.87 -0.46 1.51
CA LEU A 469 -5.67 0.01 0.38
C LEU A 469 -5.70 -1.01 -0.76
N GLY A 470 -6.92 -1.28 -1.27
CA GLY A 470 -7.15 -2.03 -2.50
C GLY A 470 -7.41 -3.53 -2.34
N ALA A 471 -7.69 -4.19 -3.46
CA ALA A 471 -8.18 -5.56 -3.51
C ALA A 471 -7.18 -6.61 -2.96
N GLY A 472 -5.88 -6.33 -3.01
CA GLY A 472 -4.84 -7.24 -2.53
C GLY A 472 -4.84 -7.41 -1.00
N VAL A 473 -5.47 -6.49 -0.26
CA VAL A 473 -5.55 -6.48 1.21
C VAL A 473 -7.01 -6.44 1.71
N ASP A 474 -7.98 -6.55 0.79
CA ASP A 474 -9.40 -6.63 1.11
C ASP A 474 -9.70 -7.99 1.77
N PRO A 475 -10.23 -8.04 3.00
CA PRO A 475 -10.47 -9.29 3.72
C PRO A 475 -11.42 -10.25 2.96
N SER A 476 -12.31 -9.73 2.12
CA SER A 476 -13.21 -10.55 1.30
C SER A 476 -12.52 -11.24 0.11
N LYS A 477 -11.32 -10.78 -0.27
CA LYS A 477 -10.55 -11.27 -1.42
C LYS A 477 -9.23 -11.93 -1.02
N ASN A 478 -8.54 -11.38 -0.02
CA ASN A 478 -7.27 -11.88 0.49
C ASN A 478 -7.21 -11.77 2.01
N GLN A 479 -7.78 -12.78 2.69
CA GLN A 479 -7.82 -12.83 4.14
C GLN A 479 -6.43 -12.90 4.78
N ALA A 480 -5.46 -13.55 4.15
CA ALA A 480 -4.10 -13.65 4.70
C ALA A 480 -3.40 -12.29 4.74
N ALA A 481 -3.54 -11.50 3.67
CA ALA A 481 -3.05 -10.13 3.64
C ALA A 481 -3.76 -9.23 4.67
N ALA A 482 -5.08 -9.30 4.76
CA ALA A 482 -5.84 -8.53 5.73
C ALA A 482 -5.42 -8.86 7.18
N ASN A 483 -5.28 -10.15 7.52
CA ASN A 483 -4.80 -10.58 8.83
C ASN A 483 -3.38 -10.11 9.12
N THR A 484 -2.53 -10.01 8.10
CA THR A 484 -1.18 -9.46 8.22
C THR A 484 -1.21 -8.00 8.65
N LEU A 485 -2.05 -7.19 8.02
CA LEU A 485 -2.22 -5.79 8.40
C LEU A 485 -2.80 -5.65 9.82
N THR A 486 -3.74 -6.51 10.20
CA THR A 486 -4.24 -6.57 11.58
C THR A 486 -3.12 -6.92 12.57
N ALA A 487 -2.27 -7.90 12.25
CA ALA A 487 -1.13 -8.25 13.09
C ALA A 487 -0.14 -7.09 13.25
N MET A 488 0.07 -6.32 12.19
CA MET A 488 0.88 -5.09 12.22
C MET A 488 0.25 -4.03 13.14
N ALA A 489 -1.07 -3.81 13.08
CA ALA A 489 -1.77 -2.88 13.96
C ALA A 489 -1.68 -3.31 15.44
N VAL A 490 -1.90 -4.61 15.72
CA VAL A 490 -1.79 -5.22 17.05
C VAL A 490 -0.38 -5.07 17.61
N ALA A 491 0.65 -5.35 16.80
CA ALA A 491 2.06 -5.12 17.17
C ALA A 491 2.33 -3.64 17.51
N GLY A 492 1.62 -2.71 16.88
CA GLY A 492 1.73 -1.26 17.09
C GLY A 492 1.03 -0.75 18.35
N GLY A 493 0.42 -1.64 19.15
CA GLY A 493 -0.37 -1.28 20.33
C GLY A 493 -1.73 -0.69 19.98
N THR A 494 -2.28 -1.02 18.81
CA THR A 494 -3.61 -0.62 18.36
C THR A 494 -4.46 -1.86 18.09
N SER A 495 -5.78 -1.79 18.28
CA SER A 495 -6.65 -2.97 18.19
C SER A 495 -7.21 -3.24 16.79
N ASN A 496 -7.00 -2.32 15.83
CA ASN A 496 -7.38 -2.41 14.42
C ASN A 496 -6.55 -1.43 13.59
#